data_AF-Q8SQH7-F1
#
_entry.id   AF-Q8SQH7-F1
#
_cell.length_a   1.000
_cell.length_b   1.000
_cell.length_c   1.000
_cell.angle_alpha   90.00
_cell.angle_beta   90.00
_cell.angle_gamma   90.00
#
_symmetry.space_group_name_H-M   'P 1'
#
loop_
_entity.id
_entity.type
_entity.pdbx_description
1 polymer ?
#
loop_
_entity_poly.entity_id
_entity_poly.type
_entity_poly.pdbx_seq_one_letter_code
_entity_poly.pdbx_strand_id
1 'polypeptide(L)' 'MLDPFCFLKMYLKERVEVKTKSGEAYTGTLEGFDEHINLMLTCSSVEGSEDKVLFLRGENILFVGPRLLL' A
#
# COMPACT_ATOMS: atom_id res chain seq x y z
N MET A 1 -22.55 5.34 -3.85
CA MET A 1 -21.10 5.32 -4.14
C MET A 1 -20.40 5.02 -2.84
N LEU A 2 -19.50 4.04 -2.81
CA LEU A 2 -18.70 3.76 -1.61
C LEU A 2 -17.72 4.91 -1.37
N ASP A 3 -17.50 5.24 -0.11
CA ASP A 3 -16.50 6.22 0.29
C ASP A 3 -15.07 5.70 -0.06
N PRO A 4 -14.13 6.55 -0.52
CA PRO A 4 -12.77 6.11 -0.82
C PRO A 4 -12.06 5.37 0.33
N PHE A 5 -12.34 5.72 1.59
CA PHE A 5 -11.81 4.99 2.75
C PHE A 5 -12.34 3.56 2.80
N CYS A 6 -13.56 3.29 2.34
CA CYS A 6 -14.08 1.93 2.28
C CYS A 6 -13.22 1.05 1.38
N PHE A 7 -12.70 1.57 0.26
CA PHE A 7 -11.80 0.80 -0.60
C PHE A 7 -10.47 0.50 0.08
N LEU A 8 -9.86 1.47 0.77
CA LEU A 8 -8.65 1.22 1.56
C LEU A 8 -8.90 0.22 2.70
N LYS A 9 -10.06 0.28 3.38
CA LYS A 9 -10.45 -0.73 4.38
C LYS A 9 -10.54 -2.13 3.77
N MET A 10 -11.07 -2.26 2.56
CA MET A 10 -11.16 -3.54 1.84
C MET A 10 -9.79 -4.08 1.45
N TYR A 11 -8.76 -3.23 1.35
CA TYR A 11 -7.40 -3.66 1.06
C TYR A 11 -6.57 -3.98 2.31
N LEU A 12 -7.10 -3.78 3.53
CA LEU A 12 -6.38 -4.18 4.74
C LEU A 12 -6.10 -5.68 4.72
N LYS A 13 -4.85 -6.04 5.01
CA LYS A 13 -4.29 -7.40 4.96
C LYS A 13 -4.23 -8.02 3.55
N GLU A 14 -4.55 -7.26 2.52
CA GLU A 14 -4.38 -7.66 1.12
C GLU A 14 -3.08 -7.13 0.54
N ARG A 15 -2.59 -7.81 -0.50
CA ARG A 15 -1.40 -7.37 -1.25
C ARG A 15 -1.78 -6.27 -2.25
N VAL A 16 -1.16 -5.10 -2.10
CA VAL A 16 -1.40 -3.92 -2.93
C VAL A 16 -0.14 -3.48 -3.65
N GLU A 17 -0.34 -2.77 -4.76
CA GLU A 17 0.66 -1.89 -5.37
C GLU A 17 0.36 -0.45 -4.97
N VAL A 18 1.40 0.28 -4.55
CA VAL A 18 1.35 1.71 -4.26
C VAL A 18 2.33 2.43 -5.16
N LYS A 19 1.86 3.44 -5.91
CA LYS A 19 2.72 4.30 -6.74
C LYS A 19 2.82 5.68 -6.11
N THR A 20 4.04 6.20 -6.05
CA THR A 20 4.32 7.55 -5.55
C THR A 20 4.30 8.57 -6.68
N LYS A 21 4.23 9.85 -6.32
CA LYS A 21 4.29 10.97 -7.27
C LYS A 21 5.64 11.06 -8.01
N SER A 22 6.71 10.54 -7.42
CA SER A 22 8.06 10.49 -8.02
C SER A 22 8.28 9.26 -8.91
N GLY A 23 7.31 8.35 -9.01
CA GLY A 23 7.33 7.22 -9.94
C GLY A 23 7.86 5.92 -9.34
N GLU A 24 8.23 5.89 -8.06
CA GLU A 24 8.50 4.61 -7.37
C GLU A 24 7.21 3.79 -7.21
N ALA A 25 7.36 2.47 -7.26
CA ALA A 25 6.29 1.53 -7.00
C ALA A 25 6.70 0.59 -5.86
N TYR A 26 5.83 0.46 -4.88
CA TYR A 26 5.98 -0.45 -3.74
C TYR A 26 4.91 -1.54 -3.84
N THR A 27 5.28 -2.78 -3.60
CA THR A 27 4.33 -3.89 -3.45
C THR A 27 4.49 -4.48 -2.06
N GLY A 28 3.38 -4.62 -1.35
CA GLY A 28 3.37 -5.18 0.00
C GLY A 28 1.95 -5.44 0.48
N THR A 29 1.83 -5.98 1.68
CA THR A 29 0.55 -6.14 2.38
C THR A 29 0.18 -4.83 3.06
N LEU A 30 -1.02 -4.30 2.83
CA LEU A 30 -1.48 -3.08 3.51
C LEU A 30 -1.89 -3.41 4.95
N GLU A 31 -1.09 -2.95 5.91
CA GLU A 31 -1.31 -3.26 7.34
C GLU A 31 -2.21 -2.25 8.03
N GLY A 32 -2.20 -1.00 7.57
CA GLY A 32 -2.91 0.11 8.18
C GLY A 32 -2.81 1.39 7.37
N PHE A 33 -3.72 2.32 7.64
CA PHE A 33 -3.73 3.66 7.08
C PHE A 33 -4.49 4.63 7.98
N ASP A 34 -4.37 5.93 7.70
CA ASP A 34 -5.07 7.00 8.43
C ASP A 34 -5.88 7.93 7.50
N GLU A 35 -6.46 8.97 8.08
CA GLU A 35 -7.27 9.99 7.40
C GLU A 35 -6.51 10.81 6.32
N HIS A 36 -5.19 10.81 6.36
CA HIS A 36 -4.33 11.45 5.36
C HIS A 36 -3.83 10.49 4.28
N ILE A 37 -4.25 9.22 4.32
CA ILE A 37 -3.78 8.15 3.43
C ILE A 37 -2.27 7.91 3.62
N ASN A 38 -1.73 8.15 4.83
CA ASN A 38 -0.45 7.55 5.17
C ASN A 38 -0.64 6.03 5.24
N LEU A 39 0.29 5.25 4.70
CA LEU A 39 0.15 3.80 4.59
C LEU A 39 1.27 3.09 5.33
N MET A 40 0.94 2.00 6.00
CA MET A 40 1.89 1.04 6.51
C MET A 40 1.83 -0.22 5.65
N LEU A 41 2.96 -0.57 5.01
CA LEU A 41 3.08 -1.76 4.18
C LEU A 41 4.09 -2.73 4.79
N THR A 42 3.73 -4.01 4.88
CA THR A 42 4.72 -5.08 5.08
C THR A 42 5.19 -5.56 3.71
N CYS A 43 6.48 -5.41 3.44
CA CYS A 43 7.10 -5.88 2.20
C CYS A 43 7.92 -7.14 2.49
N SER A 44 7.49 -8.26 1.93
CA SER A 44 8.33 -9.45 1.87
C SER A 44 9.31 -9.29 0.71
N SER A 45 10.57 -8.98 1.03
CA SER A 45 11.65 -9.30 0.10
C SER A 45 11.78 -10.83 0.01
N VAL A 46 12.22 -11.31 -1.16
CA VAL A 46 12.38 -12.72 -1.57
C VAL A 46 12.57 -13.69 -0.38
N GLU A 47 11.85 -14.82 -0.40
CA GLU A 47 11.79 -15.84 0.66
C GLU A 47 13.09 -15.96 1.47
N GLY A 48 13.03 -15.58 2.76
CA GLY A 48 14.15 -15.69 3.70
C GLY A 48 14.73 -14.37 4.21
N SER A 49 14.32 -13.22 3.68
CA SER A 49 14.65 -11.92 4.29
C SER A 49 13.59 -11.47 5.30
N GLU A 50 14.00 -10.80 6.38
CA GLU A 50 13.06 -10.21 7.35
C GLU A 50 12.06 -9.28 6.66
N ASP A 51 10.79 -9.43 6.99
CA ASP A 51 9.71 -8.57 6.53
C ASP A 51 10.03 -7.12 6.92
N LYS A 52 10.14 -6.24 5.92
CA LYS A 52 10.38 -4.82 6.15
C LYS A 52 9.04 -4.11 6.22
N VAL A 53 8.81 -3.39 7.32
CA VAL A 53 7.69 -2.46 7.45
C VAL A 53 8.10 -1.12 6.83
N LEU A 54 7.35 -0.68 5.83
CA LEU A 54 7.48 0.62 5.18
C LEU A 54 6.34 1.54 5.60
N PHE A 55 6.67 2.78 5.93
CA PHE A 55 5.69 3.85 6.16
C PHE A 55 5.76 4.84 5.00
N LEU A 56 4.67 4.97 4.26
CA LEU A 56 4.54 5.88 3.11
C LEU A 56 3.68 7.07 3.50
N ARG A 57 4.16 8.28 3.24
CA ARG A 57 3.39 9.50 3.50
C ARG A 57 2.31 9.69 2.43
N GLY A 58 1.07 9.94 2.85
CA GLY A 58 -0.09 10.11 1.98
C GLY A 58 0.07 11.22 0.94
N GLU A 59 0.73 12.31 1.33
CA GLU A 59 1.02 13.43 0.41
C GLU A 59 1.87 13.03 -0.80
N ASN A 60 2.59 11.91 -0.74
CA ASN A 60 3.44 11.42 -1.83
C ASN A 60 2.78 10.29 -2.63
N ILE A 61 1.59 9.82 -2.23
CA ILE A 61 0.90 8.72 -2.88
C ILE A 61 0.10 9.25 -4.06
N LEU A 62 0.23 8.56 -5.19
CA LEU A 62 -0.51 8.82 -6.43
C LEU A 62 -1.61 7.76 -6.66
N PHE A 63 -1.33 6.51 -6.29
CA PHE A 63 -2.23 5.38 -6.53
C PHE A 63 -2.04 4.28 -5.46
N VAL A 64 -3.16 3.63 -5.10
CA VAL A 64 -3.20 2.41 -4.28
C VAL A 64 -4.23 1.47 -4.90
N GLY A 65 -3.86 0.22 -5.12
CA GLY A 65 -4.82 -0.78 -5.62
C GLY A 65 -4.26 -2.19 -5.62
N PRO A 66 -5.09 -3.19 -5.96
CA PRO A 66 -4.65 -4.56 -6.11
C PRO A 66 -3.58 -4.65 -7.20
N ARG A 67 -2.56 -5.47 -6.98
CA ARG A 67 -1.56 -5.75 -8.01
C ARG A 67 -2.23 -6.56 -9.13
N LEU A 68 -2.53 -5.90 -10.24
CA LEU A 68 -2.99 -6.56 -11.46
C LEU A 68 -1.81 -7.30 -12.08
N LEU A 69 -1.85 -8.63 -12.07
CA LEU A 69 -0.99 -9.45 -12.90
C LEU A 69 -1.57 -9.40 -14.33
N LEU A 70 -1.11 -8.45 -15.14
CA LEU A 70 -1.29 -8.47 -16.58
C LEU A 70 -0.14 -9.27 -17.23
#